data_AF-A0A8H4AQT8-F1
#
_entry.id   AF-A0A8H4AQT8-F1
#
_cell.length_a   1.000
_cell.length_b   1.000
_cell.length_c   1.000
_cell.angle_alpha   90.00
_cell.angle_beta   90.00
_cell.angle_gamma   90.00
#
_symmetry.space_group_name_H-M   'P 1'
#
loop_
_entity.id
_entity.type
_entity.pdbx_description
1 polymer ?
#
loop_
_entity_poly.entity_id
_entity_poly.type
_entity_poly.pdbx_seq_one_letter_code
_entity_poly.pdbx_strand_id
1 'polypeptide(L)'
;MTRYRPLIMFAVGITFIYWIISLHKAPFPYPRNIILTRDVIFGYSYEVYKPDGIFICAQNDWVYLTAIWKGHGSDSDDATGLVKQYRRPLHLLLSSNNIFDPNNKWQLLYIHRLEGPITHISSYYHENNPMISNHDFDENNALAVLYQKQEQEQIQYVLRLYNIGNFESGSADFEYVECKKHSDTCHNYPSFKYQDIILPGTTKIKSFHVEDSLILYSRNPDHAKFRTIQIPRNIFEIGKRQNEVLVIKSGESGPTQRITREEPSKRKTLTYRRVYAASGVIRVMNAEITADEESWTFQVTVIHNSSSVDDTSWRIKKLISYTQSSPKRAEYEQFDFVHGITPSSPIAIPKPIVVTARNMTTICIALNDILFTFDYSNATSTSESKQDSYSKEAYIVRSEYLPVLEELPFQVVGAEVNANGNILLLVTQENYILIFKRGLADIHLPSSTRSRKGWFYRLIDDNQINNSNRATSINGENWELRMVIASSYLDFLSQSDLGVIAVKTLNISKLQPGYVGKNVTENILLTLFENGNVATFNLDKAEQEMKLWFIIKRRWQMYLGMICVVLVFVWHEMH
;
A
#
# COMPACT_ATOMS: atom_id res chain seq x y z
N MET A 1 32.45 -36.76 -44.14
CA MET A 1 32.25 -36.00 -42.88
C MET A 1 31.69 -34.58 -43.06
N THR A 2 31.66 -34.02 -44.27
CA THR A 2 31.21 -32.64 -44.53
C THR A 2 29.68 -32.43 -44.47
N ARG A 3 28.88 -33.48 -44.72
CA ARG A 3 27.41 -33.38 -44.85
C ARG A 3 26.65 -33.05 -43.55
N TYR A 4 27.28 -33.19 -42.38
CA TYR A 4 26.64 -33.00 -41.07
C TYR A 4 27.13 -31.74 -40.33
N ARG A 5 28.10 -31.00 -40.88
CA ARG A 5 28.67 -29.79 -40.23
C ARG A 5 27.63 -28.72 -39.92
N PRO A 6 26.69 -28.36 -40.83
CA PRO A 6 25.67 -27.36 -40.54
C PRO A 6 24.73 -27.82 -39.41
N LEU A 7 24.41 -29.11 -39.37
CA LEU A 7 23.51 -29.71 -38.39
C LEU A 7 24.15 -29.75 -37.00
N ILE A 8 25.46 -30.06 -36.93
CA ILE A 8 26.24 -30.00 -35.69
C ILE A 8 26.36 -28.54 -35.20
N MET A 9 26.64 -27.57 -36.09
CA MET A 9 26.70 -26.16 -35.71
C MET A 9 25.36 -25.63 -35.16
N PHE A 10 24.25 -25.99 -35.80
CA PHE A 10 22.91 -25.63 -35.34
C PHE A 10 22.61 -26.23 -33.95
N ALA A 11 22.93 -27.51 -33.75
CA ALA A 11 22.73 -28.19 -32.46
C ALA A 11 23.59 -27.56 -31.35
N VAL A 12 24.84 -27.21 -31.63
CA VAL A 12 25.74 -26.52 -30.69
C VAL A 12 25.24 -25.10 -30.40
N GLY A 13 24.77 -24.37 -31.41
CA GLY A 13 24.21 -23.04 -31.25
C GLY A 13 22.97 -23.01 -30.36
N ILE A 14 22.02 -23.93 -30.59
CA ILE A 14 20.81 -24.05 -29.74
C ILE A 14 21.17 -24.49 -28.32
N THR A 15 22.06 -25.46 -28.16
CA THR A 15 22.46 -25.91 -26.82
C THR A 15 23.20 -24.82 -26.05
N PHE A 16 23.99 -23.98 -26.71
CA PHE A 16 24.62 -22.80 -26.10
C PHE A 16 23.59 -21.76 -25.65
N ILE A 17 22.59 -21.45 -26.49
CA ILE A 17 21.48 -20.56 -26.13
C ILE A 17 20.70 -21.13 -24.93
N TYR A 18 20.35 -22.42 -24.98
CA TYR A 18 19.68 -23.10 -23.87
C TYR A 18 20.51 -23.08 -22.58
N TRP A 19 21.83 -23.23 -22.68
CA TRP A 19 22.73 -23.18 -21.54
C TRP A 19 22.79 -21.77 -20.93
N ILE A 20 22.87 -20.72 -21.76
CA ILE A 20 22.81 -19.32 -21.31
C ILE A 20 21.47 -19.04 -20.61
N ILE A 21 20.36 -19.50 -21.18
CA ILE A 21 19.03 -19.35 -20.57
C ILE A 21 18.98 -20.09 -19.22
N SER A 22 19.49 -21.32 -19.16
CA SER A 22 19.52 -22.14 -17.93
C SER A 22 20.42 -21.56 -16.84
N LEU A 23 21.47 -20.83 -17.21
CA LEU A 23 22.35 -20.12 -16.27
C LEU A 23 21.75 -18.79 -15.79
N HIS A 24 20.78 -18.25 -16.52
CA HIS A 24 20.15 -16.97 -16.17
C HIS A 24 19.16 -17.18 -15.01
N LYS A 25 19.64 -17.00 -13.78
CA LYS A 25 18.79 -17.02 -12.58
C LYS A 25 18.04 -15.70 -12.42
N ALA A 26 16.85 -15.77 -11.84
CA ALA A 26 16.07 -14.58 -11.49
C ALA A 26 16.90 -13.75 -10.51
N PRO A 27 16.90 -12.42 -10.63
CA PRO A 27 17.55 -11.58 -9.62
C PRO A 27 16.90 -11.79 -8.24
N PHE A 28 15.59 -12.09 -8.21
CA PHE A 28 14.82 -12.36 -7.00
C PHE A 28 13.85 -13.54 -7.21
N PRO A 29 13.63 -14.40 -6.20
CA PRO A 29 12.62 -15.45 -6.26
C PRO A 29 11.20 -14.87 -6.18
N TYR A 30 10.20 -15.70 -6.49
CA TYR A 30 8.78 -15.37 -6.36
C TYR A 30 8.15 -16.20 -5.22
N PRO A 31 7.14 -15.68 -4.51
CA PRO A 31 6.46 -16.44 -3.47
C PRO A 31 5.62 -17.55 -4.09
N ARG A 32 5.46 -18.64 -3.33
CA ARG A 32 4.70 -19.80 -3.78
C ARG A 32 3.23 -19.44 -3.98
N ASN A 33 2.70 -19.69 -5.17
CA ASN A 33 1.30 -19.46 -5.46
C ASN A 33 0.44 -20.56 -4.80
N ILE A 34 -0.65 -20.17 -4.15
CA ILE A 34 -1.63 -21.09 -3.58
C ILE A 34 -2.81 -21.27 -4.55
N ILE A 35 -3.46 -20.17 -4.92
CA ILE A 35 -4.61 -20.16 -5.82
C ILE A 35 -4.70 -18.83 -6.58
N LEU A 36 -5.21 -18.92 -7.80
CA LEU A 36 -5.72 -17.80 -8.56
C LEU A 36 -7.19 -18.05 -8.86
N THR A 37 -7.99 -17.03 -8.65
CA THR A 37 -9.42 -17.01 -8.94
C THR A 37 -9.69 -16.21 -10.20
N ARG A 38 -10.73 -16.60 -10.95
CA ARG A 38 -11.18 -15.89 -12.15
C ARG A 38 -12.58 -15.36 -11.89
N ASP A 39 -12.66 -14.09 -11.53
CA ASP A 39 -13.89 -13.41 -11.19
C ASP A 39 -13.94 -12.04 -11.87
N VAL A 40 -15.14 -11.62 -12.23
CA VAL A 40 -15.39 -10.34 -12.91
C VAL A 40 -16.31 -9.53 -12.02
N ILE A 41 -15.74 -8.77 -11.11
CA ILE A 41 -16.52 -7.97 -10.14
C ILE A 41 -16.78 -6.57 -10.70
N PHE A 42 -15.79 -6.02 -11.41
CA PHE A 42 -15.83 -4.65 -11.92
C PHE A 42 -16.28 -4.55 -13.38
N GLY A 43 -16.88 -5.62 -13.93
CA GLY A 43 -17.44 -5.66 -15.28
C GLY A 43 -16.40 -5.65 -16.41
N TYR A 44 -16.79 -6.12 -17.59
CA TYR A 44 -15.98 -6.08 -18.84
C TYR A 44 -16.40 -4.94 -19.79
N SER A 45 -17.37 -4.11 -19.39
CA SER A 45 -17.89 -3.06 -20.28
C SER A 45 -16.99 -1.83 -20.26
N TYR A 46 -16.74 -1.28 -21.44
CA TYR A 46 -15.89 -0.13 -21.76
C TYR A 46 -16.23 1.18 -21.00
N GLU A 47 -17.28 1.17 -20.17
CA GLU A 47 -17.77 2.31 -19.37
C GLU A 47 -17.84 2.04 -17.85
N VAL A 48 -17.32 0.91 -17.34
CA VAL A 48 -17.33 0.66 -15.88
C VAL A 48 -16.10 1.30 -15.23
N TYR A 49 -16.32 2.43 -14.57
CA TYR A 49 -15.30 3.16 -13.81
C TYR A 49 -14.63 2.28 -12.74
N LYS A 50 -13.29 2.21 -12.79
CA LYS A 50 -12.45 1.61 -11.74
C LYS A 50 -12.74 2.29 -10.38
N PRO A 51 -12.83 1.55 -9.27
CA PRO A 51 -13.00 2.16 -7.95
C PRO A 51 -11.81 3.08 -7.60
N ASP A 52 -12.12 4.22 -7.00
CA ASP A 52 -11.13 5.18 -6.48
C ASP A 52 -10.39 4.67 -5.25
N GLY A 53 -11.00 3.74 -4.51
CA GLY A 53 -10.43 3.15 -3.31
C GLY A 53 -10.89 1.71 -3.12
N ILE A 54 -9.96 0.86 -2.67
CA ILE A 54 -10.23 -0.53 -2.33
C ILE A 54 -9.69 -0.82 -0.93
N PHE A 55 -10.50 -1.51 -0.14
CA PHE A 55 -10.14 -2.00 1.18
C PHE A 55 -10.38 -3.50 1.28
N ILE A 56 -9.39 -4.23 1.79
CA ILE A 56 -9.45 -5.68 2.00
C ILE A 56 -9.18 -5.96 3.48
N CYS A 57 -10.03 -6.78 4.09
CA CYS A 57 -9.81 -7.32 5.43
C CYS A 57 -10.28 -8.78 5.51
N ALA A 58 -9.84 -9.47 6.55
CA ALA A 58 -10.26 -10.84 6.82
C ALA A 58 -10.81 -10.92 8.25
N GLN A 59 -11.98 -11.54 8.41
CA GLN A 59 -12.63 -11.77 9.68
C GLN A 59 -13.48 -13.04 9.67
N ASN A 60 -13.46 -13.82 10.75
CA ASN A 60 -14.34 -14.98 10.96
C ASN A 60 -14.36 -15.99 9.78
N ASP A 61 -13.19 -16.30 9.21
CA ASP A 61 -13.03 -17.16 8.01
C ASP A 61 -13.65 -16.58 6.71
N TRP A 62 -13.85 -15.27 6.66
CA TRP A 62 -14.26 -14.54 5.46
C TRP A 62 -13.24 -13.46 5.11
N VAL A 63 -13.01 -13.26 3.82
CA VAL A 63 -12.34 -12.09 3.27
C VAL A 63 -13.41 -11.12 2.79
N TYR A 64 -13.33 -9.87 3.21
CA TYR A 64 -14.21 -8.80 2.80
C TYR A 64 -13.45 -7.85 1.88
N LEU A 65 -14.12 -7.42 0.82
CA LEU A 65 -13.65 -6.45 -0.15
C LEU A 65 -14.63 -5.27 -0.18
N THR A 66 -14.17 -4.09 0.17
CA THR A 66 -14.95 -2.86 0.04
C THR A 66 -14.40 -2.02 -1.10
N ALA A 67 -15.19 -1.81 -2.14
CA ALA A 67 -14.88 -0.97 -3.28
C ALA A 67 -15.60 0.38 -3.16
N ILE A 68 -14.89 1.47 -3.42
CA ILE A 68 -15.32 2.84 -3.14
C ILE A 68 -15.13 3.69 -4.41
N TRP A 69 -16.20 4.39 -4.80
CA TRP A 69 -16.18 5.41 -5.85
C TRP A 69 -16.51 6.76 -5.22
N LYS A 70 -15.61 7.74 -5.39
CA LYS A 70 -15.69 9.02 -4.71
C LYS A 70 -16.74 9.96 -5.30
N GLY A 71 -16.91 9.91 -6.61
CA GLY A 71 -17.98 10.61 -7.33
C GLY A 71 -18.60 9.66 -8.35
N HIS A 72 -19.87 9.33 -8.16
CA HIS A 72 -20.67 8.47 -9.01
C HIS A 72 -21.94 9.22 -9.42
N GLY A 73 -22.08 9.48 -10.72
CA GLY A 73 -23.12 10.33 -11.31
C GLY A 73 -22.61 10.98 -12.60
N SER A 74 -23.49 11.29 -13.55
CA SER A 74 -23.14 11.77 -14.90
C SER A 74 -22.76 13.25 -14.98
N ASP A 75 -23.00 14.04 -13.93
CA ASP A 75 -22.71 15.48 -13.88
C ASP A 75 -21.99 15.84 -12.57
N SER A 76 -21.06 16.80 -12.64
CA SER A 76 -20.22 17.23 -11.50
C SER A 76 -21.01 17.72 -10.29
N ASP A 77 -22.25 18.14 -10.52
CA ASP A 77 -23.07 18.84 -9.54
C ASP A 77 -23.95 17.88 -8.70
N ASP A 78 -24.18 16.64 -9.19
CA ASP A 78 -24.95 15.58 -8.51
C ASP A 78 -24.07 14.35 -8.16
N ALA A 79 -22.76 14.54 -8.04
CA ALA A 79 -21.83 13.45 -7.77
C ALA A 79 -22.05 12.85 -6.36
N THR A 80 -22.55 11.60 -6.30
CA THR A 80 -22.75 10.87 -5.04
C THR A 80 -21.61 9.89 -4.78
N GLY A 81 -21.27 9.66 -3.51
CA GLY A 81 -20.36 8.58 -3.14
C GLY A 81 -21.02 7.21 -3.29
N LEU A 82 -20.28 6.21 -3.77
CA LEU A 82 -20.77 4.83 -3.83
C LEU A 82 -19.80 3.89 -3.10
N VAL A 83 -20.33 3.06 -2.20
CA VAL A 83 -19.59 2.02 -1.50
C VAL A 83 -20.26 0.68 -1.75
N LYS A 84 -19.51 -0.30 -2.27
CA LYS A 84 -19.97 -1.69 -2.40
C LYS A 84 -19.09 -2.60 -1.58
N GLN A 85 -19.70 -3.53 -0.86
CA GLN A 85 -18.96 -4.54 -0.13
C GLN A 85 -19.26 -5.94 -0.65
N TYR A 86 -18.22 -6.74 -0.78
CA TYR A 86 -18.25 -8.13 -1.15
C TYR A 86 -17.63 -8.98 -0.05
N ARG A 87 -18.00 -10.26 0.02
CA ARG A 87 -17.33 -11.26 0.85
C ARG A 87 -16.98 -12.52 0.07
N ARG A 88 -16.01 -13.27 0.58
CA ARG A 88 -15.62 -14.59 0.06
C ARG A 88 -15.04 -15.46 1.18
N PRO A 89 -15.29 -16.77 1.22
CA PRO A 89 -14.72 -17.62 2.27
C PRO A 89 -13.19 -17.68 2.18
N LEU A 90 -12.51 -17.48 3.30
CA LEU A 90 -11.05 -17.45 3.39
C LEU A 90 -10.46 -18.85 3.15
N HIS A 91 -11.02 -19.90 3.74
CA HIS A 91 -10.53 -21.27 3.53
C HIS A 91 -10.49 -21.70 2.04
N LEU A 92 -11.41 -21.19 1.20
CA LEU A 92 -11.41 -21.45 -0.26
C LEU A 92 -10.28 -20.72 -0.99
N LEU A 93 -9.82 -19.58 -0.45
CA LEU A 93 -8.67 -18.82 -0.95
C LEU A 93 -7.33 -19.37 -0.46
N LEU A 94 -7.32 -20.32 0.47
CA LEU A 94 -6.10 -20.93 1.03
C LEU A 94 -5.89 -22.37 0.57
N SER A 95 -6.83 -22.92 -0.20
CA SER A 95 -6.80 -24.31 -0.68
C SER A 95 -6.65 -24.37 -2.20
N SER A 96 -5.58 -24.99 -2.68
CA SER A 96 -5.35 -25.21 -4.11
C SER A 96 -6.34 -26.19 -4.74
N ASN A 97 -7.10 -26.94 -3.93
CA ASN A 97 -8.00 -27.99 -4.43
C ASN A 97 -9.36 -27.45 -4.88
N ASN A 98 -9.69 -26.20 -4.52
CA ASN A 98 -11.04 -25.64 -4.67
C ASN A 98 -11.12 -24.57 -5.78
N ILE A 99 -10.25 -24.66 -6.80
CA ILE A 99 -10.18 -23.70 -7.92
C ILE A 99 -11.49 -23.65 -8.72
N PHE A 100 -12.19 -24.77 -8.82
CA PHE A 100 -13.42 -24.91 -9.62
C PHE A 100 -14.71 -24.91 -8.79
N ASP A 101 -14.64 -24.61 -7.49
CA ASP A 101 -15.84 -24.55 -6.66
C ASP A 101 -16.72 -23.35 -7.09
N PRO A 102 -17.97 -23.57 -7.54
CA PRO A 102 -18.86 -22.49 -7.96
C PRO A 102 -19.21 -21.52 -6.82
N ASN A 103 -19.07 -21.94 -5.55
CA ASN A 103 -19.25 -21.11 -4.37
C ASN A 103 -18.03 -20.26 -4.05
N ASN A 104 -16.89 -20.56 -4.67
CA ASN A 104 -15.67 -19.77 -4.57
C ASN A 104 -15.77 -18.54 -5.48
N LYS A 105 -16.68 -17.63 -5.18
CA LYS A 105 -16.89 -16.35 -5.88
C LYS A 105 -17.16 -15.23 -4.88
N TRP A 106 -16.96 -13.99 -5.32
CA TRP A 106 -17.35 -12.82 -4.53
C TRP A 106 -18.86 -12.70 -4.42
N GLN A 107 -19.35 -12.58 -3.19
CA GLN A 107 -20.75 -12.35 -2.87
C GLN A 107 -20.96 -10.88 -2.51
N LEU A 108 -21.79 -10.16 -3.27
CA LEU A 108 -22.16 -8.78 -2.93
C LEU A 108 -23.04 -8.78 -1.67
N LEU A 109 -22.60 -8.04 -0.64
CA LEU A 109 -23.30 -7.88 0.62
C LEU A 109 -24.19 -6.66 0.65
N TYR A 110 -23.63 -5.49 0.31
CA TYR A 110 -24.40 -4.25 0.32
C TYR A 110 -23.86 -3.22 -0.67
N ILE A 111 -24.74 -2.27 -0.98
CA ILE A 111 -24.47 -1.08 -1.76
C ILE A 111 -24.98 0.13 -0.95
N HIS A 112 -24.09 1.07 -0.63
CA HIS A 112 -24.45 2.36 -0.06
C HIS A 112 -24.18 3.47 -1.07
N ARG A 113 -25.22 4.19 -1.46
CA ARG A 113 -25.07 5.53 -2.03
C ARG A 113 -25.08 6.55 -0.90
N LEU A 114 -24.12 7.45 -0.92
CA LEU A 114 -23.99 8.53 0.04
C LEU A 114 -24.63 9.78 -0.52
N GLU A 115 -25.11 10.65 0.36
CA GLU A 115 -25.82 11.90 0.01
C GLU A 115 -24.91 12.99 -0.60
N GLY A 116 -23.66 12.64 -0.92
CA GLY A 116 -22.72 13.52 -1.60
C GLY A 116 -21.36 12.84 -1.81
N PRO A 117 -20.39 13.55 -2.42
CA PRO A 117 -19.15 12.94 -2.86
C PRO A 117 -18.22 12.61 -1.69
N ILE A 118 -17.49 11.49 -1.80
CA ILE A 118 -16.49 11.08 -0.83
C ILE A 118 -15.23 11.89 -1.04
N THR A 119 -14.80 12.59 0.01
CA THR A 119 -13.57 13.38 -0.02
C THR A 119 -12.37 12.55 0.43
N HIS A 120 -12.52 11.78 1.52
CA HIS A 120 -11.44 11.03 2.14
C HIS A 120 -11.89 9.65 2.61
N ILE A 121 -10.91 8.74 2.66
CA ILE A 121 -11.08 7.35 3.09
C ILE A 121 -9.92 7.04 4.04
N SER A 122 -10.20 6.35 5.14
CA SER A 122 -9.19 5.90 6.09
C SER A 122 -9.60 4.54 6.66
N SER A 123 -8.67 3.60 6.74
CA SER A 123 -8.88 2.30 7.39
C SER A 123 -8.28 2.31 8.79
N TYR A 124 -8.94 1.65 9.73
CA TYR A 124 -8.45 1.56 11.12
C TYR A 124 -8.83 0.22 11.74
N TYR A 125 -8.25 -0.07 12.91
CA TYR A 125 -8.62 -1.23 13.71
C TYR A 125 -9.65 -0.83 14.77
N HIS A 126 -10.75 -1.56 14.84
CA HIS A 126 -11.73 -1.42 15.92
C HIS A 126 -11.69 -2.68 16.80
N GLU A 127 -11.42 -2.51 18.08
CA GLU A 127 -11.43 -3.61 19.03
C GLU A 127 -12.88 -4.05 19.29
N ASN A 128 -13.28 -5.19 18.72
CA ASN A 128 -14.52 -5.85 19.11
C ASN A 128 -14.28 -6.53 20.45
N ASN A 129 -15.16 -6.27 21.43
CA ASN A 129 -15.20 -6.79 22.80
C ASN A 129 -14.11 -7.84 23.18
N PRO A 130 -13.18 -7.54 24.10
CA PRO A 130 -11.98 -8.36 24.38
C PRO A 130 -12.25 -9.75 25.01
N MET A 131 -13.51 -10.12 25.23
CA MET A 131 -13.89 -11.36 25.90
C MET A 131 -14.18 -12.54 24.96
N ILE A 132 -14.26 -12.34 23.64
CA ILE A 132 -14.62 -13.42 22.71
C ILE A 132 -13.87 -13.28 21.38
N SER A 133 -12.64 -13.78 21.29
CA SER A 133 -12.20 -14.42 20.03
C SER A 133 -11.11 -15.45 20.28
N ASN A 134 -11.52 -16.71 20.40
CA ASN A 134 -10.66 -17.88 20.11
C ASN A 134 -10.47 -18.06 18.59
N HIS A 135 -10.63 -17.00 17.80
CA HIS A 135 -10.53 -17.04 16.35
C HIS A 135 -9.31 -16.23 15.91
N ASP A 136 -8.37 -16.94 15.31
CA ASP A 136 -7.05 -16.48 14.87
C ASP A 136 -7.06 -15.37 13.78
N PHE A 137 -8.20 -14.74 13.47
CA PHE A 137 -8.42 -13.99 12.23
C PHE A 137 -9.08 -12.61 12.40
N ASP A 138 -8.65 -11.78 13.36
CA ASP A 138 -9.15 -10.40 13.51
C ASP A 138 -8.10 -9.35 13.05
N GLU A 139 -8.15 -8.97 11.77
CA GLU A 139 -7.34 -7.88 11.20
C GLU A 139 -8.19 -6.77 10.59
N ASN A 140 -7.92 -5.51 10.95
CA ASN A 140 -8.49 -4.26 10.42
C ASN A 140 -9.96 -4.38 9.97
N ASN A 141 -10.86 -4.45 10.95
CA ASN A 141 -12.29 -4.63 10.73
C ASN A 141 -13.06 -3.31 10.54
N ALA A 142 -12.40 -2.17 10.33
CA ALA A 142 -13.12 -0.90 10.25
C ALA A 142 -12.63 0.06 9.16
N LEU A 143 -13.60 0.75 8.56
CA LEU A 143 -13.39 1.69 7.46
C LEU A 143 -14.14 3.00 7.75
N ALA A 144 -13.43 4.11 7.63
CA ALA A 144 -13.94 5.46 7.75
C ALA A 144 -14.05 6.10 6.36
N VAL A 145 -15.26 6.56 6.02
CA VAL A 145 -15.55 7.28 4.77
C VAL A 145 -16.07 8.67 5.11
N LEU A 146 -15.35 9.69 4.68
CA LEU A 146 -15.72 11.09 4.87
C LEU A 146 -16.32 11.63 3.58
N TYR A 147 -17.58 12.03 3.62
CA TYR A 147 -18.28 12.63 2.49
C TYR A 147 -18.78 14.03 2.82
N GLN A 148 -18.92 14.83 1.76
CA GLN A 148 -19.43 16.19 1.85
C GLN A 148 -20.91 16.16 1.50
N LYS A 149 -21.76 16.65 2.40
CA LYS A 149 -23.19 16.84 2.16
C LYS A 149 -23.45 18.33 1.99
N GLN A 150 -24.20 18.70 0.97
CA GLN A 150 -24.68 20.06 0.79
C GLN A 150 -26.16 20.10 1.14
N GLU A 151 -26.50 20.75 2.26
CA GLU A 151 -27.88 21.01 2.65
C GLU A 151 -28.14 22.51 2.54
N GLN A 152 -29.05 22.89 1.64
CA GLN A 152 -29.36 24.30 1.34
C GLN A 152 -28.10 25.08 0.90
N GLU A 153 -27.63 26.00 1.75
CA GLU A 153 -26.44 26.83 1.55
C GLU A 153 -25.27 26.45 2.48
N GLN A 154 -25.41 25.36 3.24
CA GLN A 154 -24.40 24.91 4.19
C GLN A 154 -23.71 23.62 3.74
N ILE A 155 -22.39 23.62 3.85
CA ILE A 155 -21.56 22.44 3.61
C ILE A 155 -21.36 21.72 4.94
N GLN A 156 -21.76 20.46 5.00
CA GLN A 156 -21.56 19.59 6.16
C GLN A 156 -20.61 18.44 5.80
N TYR A 157 -19.73 18.08 6.74
CA TYR A 157 -18.84 16.93 6.60
C TYR A 157 -19.35 15.79 7.47
N VAL A 158 -19.76 14.70 6.82
CA VAL A 158 -20.28 13.51 7.49
C VAL A 158 -19.27 12.38 7.36
N LEU A 159 -18.87 11.84 8.50
CA LEU A 159 -18.01 10.68 8.63
C LEU A 159 -18.87 9.45 8.91
N ARG A 160 -18.89 8.51 7.96
CA ARG A 160 -19.49 7.19 8.14
C ARG A 160 -18.42 6.18 8.52
N LEU A 161 -18.58 5.56 9.69
CA LEU A 161 -17.76 4.47 10.17
C LEU A 161 -18.45 3.14 9.86
N TYR A 162 -17.72 2.20 9.26
CA TYR A 162 -18.18 0.86 8.92
C TYR A 162 -17.49 -0.15 9.82
N ASN A 163 -18.24 -1.08 10.44
CA ASN A 163 -17.69 -2.22 11.18
C ASN A 163 -17.84 -3.50 10.33
N ILE A 164 -16.78 -3.86 9.63
CA ILE A 164 -16.71 -4.94 8.65
C ILE A 164 -16.70 -6.29 9.35
N GLY A 165 -17.51 -7.21 8.82
CA GLY A 165 -17.70 -8.57 9.33
C GLY A 165 -18.61 -8.67 10.55
N ASN A 166 -19.14 -7.55 11.03
CA ASN A 166 -20.19 -7.49 12.05
C ASN A 166 -21.52 -7.03 11.47
N PHE A 167 -22.57 -7.78 11.78
CA PHE A 167 -23.92 -7.55 11.28
C PHE A 167 -24.87 -7.26 12.44
N GLU A 168 -25.91 -6.49 12.17
CA GLU A 168 -26.93 -6.22 13.18
C GLU A 168 -27.76 -7.48 13.47
N SER A 169 -28.01 -7.72 14.75
CA SER A 169 -28.80 -8.86 15.23
C SER A 169 -30.28 -8.52 15.05
N GLY A 170 -30.98 -9.13 14.08
CA GLY A 170 -32.43 -8.93 13.96
C GLY A 170 -33.14 -9.24 12.64
N SER A 171 -32.45 -9.54 11.53
CA SER A 171 -33.11 -9.90 10.25
C SER A 171 -32.91 -11.39 9.94
N ALA A 172 -33.74 -12.23 10.56
CA ALA A 172 -33.74 -13.68 10.33
C ALA A 172 -34.62 -14.11 9.14
N ASP A 173 -35.30 -13.18 8.46
CA ASP A 173 -36.14 -13.49 7.32
C ASP A 173 -35.41 -13.21 6.01
N PHE A 174 -35.03 -14.31 5.34
CA PHE A 174 -34.34 -14.35 4.07
C PHE A 174 -35.35 -14.13 2.92
N GLU A 175 -35.50 -12.90 2.44
CA GLU A 175 -36.31 -12.65 1.24
C GLU A 175 -35.49 -11.87 0.21
N TYR A 176 -35.31 -12.44 -1.00
CA TYR A 176 -34.56 -11.87 -2.12
C TYR A 176 -35.11 -10.49 -2.51
N VAL A 177 -34.44 -9.38 -2.16
CA VAL A 177 -34.85 -8.02 -2.57
C VAL A 177 -33.91 -7.55 -3.66
N GLU A 178 -34.44 -7.50 -4.88
CA GLU A 178 -33.73 -6.92 -6.02
C GLU A 178 -33.47 -5.42 -5.77
N CYS A 179 -32.21 -5.00 -5.70
CA CYS A 179 -31.84 -3.61 -5.49
C CYS A 179 -32.43 -2.71 -6.58
N LYS A 180 -33.51 -1.99 -6.28
CA LYS A 180 -34.06 -1.00 -7.20
C LYS A 180 -33.01 0.08 -7.44
N LYS A 181 -32.86 0.50 -8.70
CA LYS A 181 -31.84 1.45 -9.20
C LYS A 181 -31.83 2.83 -8.50
N HIS A 182 -32.84 3.12 -7.67
CA HIS A 182 -33.11 4.40 -7.00
C HIS A 182 -33.17 4.32 -5.46
N SER A 183 -32.79 3.21 -4.82
CA SER A 183 -32.70 3.19 -3.35
C SER A 183 -31.36 3.78 -2.89
N ASP A 184 -31.38 4.70 -1.91
CA ASP A 184 -30.18 5.30 -1.32
C ASP A 184 -29.27 4.26 -0.64
N THR A 185 -29.87 3.21 -0.07
CA THR A 185 -29.17 2.03 0.43
C THR A 185 -29.86 0.76 -0.07
N CYS A 186 -29.07 -0.23 -0.46
CA CYS A 186 -29.57 -1.57 -0.72
C CYS A 186 -28.70 -2.61 -0.01
N HIS A 187 -29.35 -3.47 0.76
CA HIS A 187 -28.72 -4.56 1.50
C HIS A 187 -29.18 -5.89 0.93
N ASN A 188 -28.22 -6.73 0.53
CA ASN A 188 -28.47 -8.13 0.16
C ASN A 188 -28.12 -9.02 1.36
N TYR A 189 -28.71 -8.80 2.55
CA TYR A 189 -28.53 -9.61 3.78
C TYR A 189 -27.18 -9.45 4.53
N PRO A 190 -27.14 -9.40 5.88
CA PRO A 190 -27.97 -8.66 6.86
C PRO A 190 -27.67 -7.15 6.85
N SER A 191 -28.38 -6.34 7.66
CA SER A 191 -28.04 -4.92 7.83
C SER A 191 -26.63 -4.78 8.42
N PHE A 192 -25.81 -4.03 7.70
CA PHE A 192 -24.40 -3.87 8.01
C PHE A 192 -24.24 -2.83 9.11
N LYS A 193 -23.37 -3.09 10.09
CA LYS A 193 -23.19 -2.20 11.24
C LYS A 193 -22.37 -0.96 10.85
N TYR A 194 -23.01 0.20 10.82
CA TYR A 194 -22.34 1.49 10.58
C TYR A 194 -22.79 2.57 11.59
N GLN A 195 -22.03 3.64 11.70
CA GLN A 195 -22.38 4.81 12.50
C GLN A 195 -21.95 6.09 11.80
N ASP A 196 -22.83 7.08 11.77
CA ASP A 196 -22.55 8.40 11.21
C ASP A 196 -22.18 9.40 12.30
N ILE A 197 -21.20 10.23 11.98
CA ILE A 197 -20.66 11.30 12.81
C ILE A 197 -20.59 12.58 11.98
N ILE A 198 -21.22 13.65 12.45
CA ILE A 198 -21.09 14.98 11.85
C ILE A 198 -19.86 15.67 12.45
N LEU A 199 -18.92 16.04 11.58
CA LEU A 199 -17.74 16.82 11.98
C LEU A 199 -18.12 18.31 12.16
N PRO A 200 -17.47 19.03 13.10
CA PRO A 200 -17.84 20.41 13.38
C PRO A 200 -17.46 21.37 12.24
N GLY A 201 -18.32 22.33 11.93
CA GLY A 201 -18.01 23.41 10.98
C GLY A 201 -18.05 23.01 9.50
N THR A 202 -17.93 24.02 8.63
CA THR A 202 -18.17 23.91 7.18
C THR A 202 -16.90 24.04 6.34
N THR A 203 -15.76 24.30 6.98
CA THR A 203 -14.47 24.55 6.32
C THR A 203 -13.95 23.29 5.64
N LYS A 204 -13.34 23.47 4.45
CA LYS A 204 -12.79 22.36 3.66
C LYS A 204 -11.78 21.53 4.43
N ILE A 205 -12.03 20.22 4.53
CA ILE A 205 -11.09 19.25 5.08
C ILE A 205 -9.97 19.00 4.07
N LYS A 206 -8.72 19.23 4.48
CA LYS A 206 -7.52 19.09 3.63
C LYS A 206 -6.82 17.74 3.84
N SER A 207 -6.89 17.19 5.05
CA SER A 207 -6.30 15.91 5.42
C SER A 207 -7.18 15.25 6.46
N PHE A 208 -7.31 13.93 6.40
CA PHE A 208 -8.18 13.14 7.26
C PHE A 208 -7.57 11.76 7.47
N HIS A 209 -7.53 11.31 8.71
CA HIS A 209 -7.05 10.00 9.10
C HIS A 209 -7.76 9.55 10.39
N VAL A 210 -8.17 8.29 10.45
CA VAL A 210 -8.71 7.66 11.65
C VAL A 210 -7.72 6.59 12.10
N GLU A 211 -7.38 6.60 13.38
CA GLU A 211 -6.48 5.61 13.97
C GLU A 211 -6.95 5.26 15.38
N ASP A 212 -7.17 3.97 15.64
CA ASP A 212 -7.80 3.44 16.86
C ASP A 212 -9.12 4.17 17.22
N SER A 213 -9.05 5.02 18.23
CA SER A 213 -10.14 5.80 18.80
C SER A 213 -9.92 7.30 18.61
N LEU A 214 -9.16 7.71 17.59
CA LEU A 214 -8.83 9.11 17.33
C LEU A 214 -9.08 9.45 15.85
N ILE A 215 -9.87 10.49 15.61
CA ILE A 215 -9.98 11.13 14.30
C ILE A 215 -9.01 12.30 14.27
N LEU A 216 -8.14 12.32 13.27
CA LEU A 216 -7.16 13.37 13.03
C LEU A 216 -7.46 14.02 11.68
N TYR A 217 -7.65 15.34 11.67
CA TYR A 217 -7.96 16.04 10.44
C TYR A 217 -7.42 17.46 10.43
N SER A 218 -7.30 18.05 9.25
CA SER A 218 -6.95 19.46 9.07
C SER A 218 -7.90 20.16 8.13
N ARG A 219 -7.99 21.48 8.27
CA ARG A 219 -8.88 22.35 7.51
C ARG A 219 -8.09 23.40 6.74
N ASN A 220 -8.69 23.92 5.67
CA ASN A 220 -8.15 25.06 4.94
C ASN A 220 -9.26 26.09 4.68
N PRO A 221 -9.18 27.31 5.24
CA PRO A 221 -8.19 27.80 6.22
C PRO A 221 -8.47 27.34 7.67
N ASP A 222 -7.45 27.21 8.52
CA ASP A 222 -7.62 26.98 9.97
C ASP A 222 -6.42 27.51 10.76
N HIS A 223 -6.69 28.01 11.97
CA HIS A 223 -5.67 28.47 12.90
C HIS A 223 -4.92 27.31 13.55
N ALA A 224 -5.49 26.11 13.59
CA ALA A 224 -4.82 24.90 14.05
C ALA A 224 -4.20 24.14 12.86
N LYS A 225 -2.98 23.61 13.01
CA LYS A 225 -2.37 22.73 11.98
C LYS A 225 -3.20 21.48 11.73
N PHE A 226 -3.72 20.90 12.81
CA PHE A 226 -4.63 19.77 12.80
C PHE A 226 -5.57 19.86 14.00
N ARG A 227 -6.62 19.05 13.99
CA ARG A 227 -7.56 18.85 15.09
C ARG A 227 -7.73 17.37 15.37
N THR A 228 -8.01 17.06 16.62
CA THR A 228 -8.25 15.69 17.09
C THR A 228 -9.64 15.56 17.70
N ILE A 229 -10.27 14.41 17.49
CA ILE A 229 -11.55 14.04 18.10
C ILE A 229 -11.42 12.61 18.60
N GLN A 230 -11.79 12.38 19.86
CA GLN A 230 -11.84 11.03 20.43
C GLN A 230 -13.11 10.31 19.97
N ILE A 231 -12.96 9.09 19.44
CA ILE A 231 -14.06 8.18 19.12
C ILE A 231 -14.42 7.39 20.38
N PRO A 232 -15.69 7.37 20.81
CA PRO A 232 -16.15 6.49 21.88
C PRO A 232 -15.88 5.02 21.56
N ARG A 233 -15.41 4.24 22.55
CA ARG A 233 -15.12 2.80 22.34
C ARG A 233 -16.34 2.01 21.89
N ASN A 234 -17.52 2.39 22.35
CA ASN A 234 -18.80 1.78 22.03
C ASN A 234 -19.51 2.46 20.85
N ILE A 235 -18.79 3.10 19.93
CA ILE A 235 -19.38 3.92 18.84
C ILE A 235 -20.47 3.19 18.04
N PHE A 236 -20.32 1.89 17.81
CA PHE A 236 -21.31 1.10 17.08
C PHE A 236 -22.45 0.54 17.96
N GLU A 237 -22.46 0.80 19.26
CA GLU A 237 -23.54 0.41 20.18
C GLU A 237 -24.44 1.59 20.56
N ILE A 238 -23.97 2.82 20.34
CA ILE A 238 -24.70 4.06 20.65
C ILE A 238 -26.05 4.11 19.91
N GLY A 239 -26.10 3.63 18.66
CA GLY A 239 -27.29 3.67 17.80
C GLY A 239 -28.41 2.66 18.09
N LYS A 240 -28.26 1.69 19.02
CA LYS A 240 -29.34 0.71 19.29
C LYS A 240 -30.58 1.31 19.97
N ARG A 241 -30.51 2.55 20.49
CA ARG A 241 -31.64 3.20 21.20
C ARG A 241 -32.26 4.37 20.45
N GLN A 242 -31.51 5.02 19.57
CA GLN A 242 -31.94 6.18 18.80
C GLN A 242 -31.16 6.16 17.48
N ASN A 243 -31.83 6.22 16.33
CA ASN A 243 -31.21 6.35 14.98
C ASN A 243 -30.53 7.74 14.81
N GLU A 244 -29.79 8.20 15.81
CA GLU A 244 -29.25 9.55 15.89
C GLU A 244 -27.82 9.60 15.37
N VAL A 245 -27.62 10.45 14.36
CA VAL A 245 -26.29 10.85 13.89
C VAL A 245 -25.55 11.56 15.03
N LEU A 246 -24.31 11.15 15.31
CA LEU A 246 -23.53 11.75 16.39
C LEU A 246 -23.00 13.12 15.95
N VAL A 247 -23.49 14.20 16.57
CA VAL A 247 -23.02 15.57 16.26
C VAL A 247 -21.87 15.96 17.19
N ILE A 248 -20.68 16.15 16.63
CA ILE A 248 -19.51 16.59 17.41
C ILE A 248 -19.39 18.10 17.36
N LYS A 249 -19.50 18.75 18.53
CA LYS A 249 -19.53 20.21 18.66
C LYS A 249 -18.16 20.86 18.41
N SER A 250 -17.07 20.20 18.82
CA SER A 250 -15.71 20.73 18.67
C SER A 250 -14.66 19.62 18.75
N GLY A 251 -13.55 19.79 18.03
CA GLY A 251 -12.34 18.99 18.19
C GLY A 251 -11.24 19.75 18.93
N GLU A 252 -10.36 19.03 19.61
CA GLU A 252 -9.19 19.58 20.27
C GLU A 252 -8.21 20.14 19.22
N SER A 253 -7.62 21.30 19.52
CA SER A 253 -6.74 21.99 18.57
C SER A 253 -5.29 21.53 18.74
N GLY A 254 -4.65 21.19 17.62
CA GLY A 254 -3.21 21.04 17.52
C GLY A 254 -2.45 22.37 17.66
N PRO A 255 -1.15 22.41 17.34
CA PRO A 255 -0.38 23.65 17.38
C PRO A 255 -0.98 24.70 16.45
N THR A 256 -0.93 25.96 16.90
CA THR A 256 -1.38 27.10 16.12
C THR A 256 -0.45 27.34 14.93
N GLN A 257 -1.02 27.71 13.79
CA GLN A 257 -0.32 28.18 12.61
C GLN A 257 -0.84 29.54 12.18
N ARG A 258 0.03 30.31 11.51
CA ARG A 258 -0.39 31.55 10.86
C ARG A 258 -1.15 31.19 9.59
N ILE A 259 -2.32 31.81 9.42
CA ILE A 259 -3.07 31.72 8.17
C ILE A 259 -2.36 32.65 7.19
N THR A 260 -1.43 32.11 6.43
CA THR A 260 -0.83 32.80 5.28
C THR A 260 -1.72 32.58 4.07
N ARG A 261 -1.97 33.63 3.28
CA ARG A 261 -2.62 33.51 1.98
C ARG A 261 -1.84 32.49 1.15
N GLU A 262 -2.49 31.40 0.73
CA GLU A 262 -1.84 30.44 -0.16
C GLU A 262 -1.44 31.19 -1.43
N GLU A 263 -0.14 31.18 -1.75
CA GLU A 263 0.35 31.72 -3.02
C GLU A 263 -0.20 30.83 -4.14
N PRO A 264 -0.88 31.38 -5.15
CA PRO A 264 -1.52 30.57 -6.19
C PRO A 264 -0.52 29.72 -6.98
N SER A 265 0.76 30.11 -7.01
CA SER A 265 1.86 29.37 -7.63
C SER A 265 2.36 28.18 -6.81
N LYS A 266 2.02 28.08 -5.51
CA LYS A 266 2.50 27.02 -4.62
C LYS A 266 1.42 25.99 -4.31
N ARG A 267 1.65 24.76 -4.72
CA ARG A 267 0.80 23.62 -4.38
C ARG A 267 1.30 22.96 -3.10
N LYS A 268 0.43 22.82 -2.11
CA LYS A 268 0.76 22.21 -0.81
C LYS A 268 -0.12 21.00 -0.51
N THR A 269 0.48 19.83 -0.48
CA THR A 269 -0.15 18.56 -0.08
C THR A 269 0.40 18.12 1.27
N LEU A 270 -0.45 17.64 2.18
CA LEU A 270 -0.03 17.22 3.51
C LEU A 270 -0.83 16.01 3.99
N THR A 271 -0.16 15.12 4.71
CA THR A 271 -0.75 13.93 5.31
C THR A 271 -0.33 13.84 6.77
N TYR A 272 -1.32 13.69 7.64
CA TYR A 272 -1.09 13.45 9.06
C TYR A 272 -1.28 11.97 9.40
N ARG A 273 -0.37 11.44 10.23
CA ARG A 273 -0.48 10.08 10.81
C ARG A 273 -0.26 10.15 12.31
N ARG A 274 -1.02 9.35 13.05
CA ARG A 274 -0.73 9.12 14.46
C ARG A 274 0.51 8.25 14.56
N VAL A 275 1.28 8.50 15.60
CA VAL A 275 2.58 7.90 15.85
C VAL A 275 2.55 7.32 17.25
N TYR A 276 3.17 6.15 17.46
CA TYR A 276 3.20 5.54 18.79
C TYR A 276 3.75 6.52 19.83
N ALA A 277 3.09 6.54 20.98
CA ALA A 277 3.43 7.39 22.12
C ALA A 277 3.00 6.70 23.42
N ALA A 278 3.80 6.86 24.48
CA ALA A 278 3.38 6.42 25.81
C ALA A 278 2.08 7.12 26.27
N SER A 279 1.35 6.47 27.18
CA SER A 279 0.00 6.85 27.59
C SER A 279 -0.13 8.33 27.94
N GLY A 280 -1.11 9.01 27.33
CA GLY A 280 -1.43 10.43 27.57
C GLY A 280 -0.79 11.42 26.60
N VAL A 281 0.15 10.97 25.75
CA VAL A 281 0.80 11.83 24.75
C VAL A 281 0.19 11.61 23.37
N ILE A 282 -0.25 12.69 22.71
CA ILE A 282 -0.63 12.69 21.30
C ILE A 282 0.61 13.04 20.48
N ARG A 283 1.03 12.10 19.63
CA ARG A 283 2.07 12.31 18.63
C ARG A 283 1.53 12.16 17.23
N VAL A 284 1.86 13.14 16.41
CA VAL A 284 1.41 13.25 15.03
C VAL A 284 2.60 13.49 14.12
N MET A 285 2.81 12.60 13.17
CA MET A 285 3.70 12.83 12.04
C MET A 285 2.94 13.61 10.96
N ASN A 286 3.62 14.61 10.40
CA ASN A 286 3.18 15.37 9.24
C ASN A 286 4.18 15.14 8.10
N ALA A 287 3.70 14.58 7.00
CA ALA A 287 4.42 14.48 5.74
C ALA A 287 3.84 15.53 4.78
N GLU A 288 4.67 16.50 4.38
CA GLU A 288 4.26 17.66 3.59
C GLU A 288 5.08 17.73 2.30
N ILE A 289 4.40 17.98 1.18
CA ILE A 289 5.02 18.37 -0.08
C ILE A 289 4.55 19.78 -0.43
N THR A 290 5.51 20.67 -0.58
CA THR A 290 5.30 22.00 -1.15
C THR A 290 6.01 22.09 -2.48
N ALA A 291 5.26 22.36 -3.55
CA ALA A 291 5.76 22.43 -4.91
C ALA A 291 5.44 23.79 -5.55
N ASP A 292 6.35 24.26 -6.38
CA ASP A 292 6.16 25.35 -7.34
C ASP A 292 6.38 24.81 -8.77
N GLU A 293 6.45 25.69 -9.77
CA GLU A 293 6.60 25.28 -11.17
C GLU A 293 7.96 24.64 -11.47
N GLU A 294 9.00 24.98 -10.69
CA GLU A 294 10.39 24.60 -10.95
C GLU A 294 10.92 23.54 -9.98
N SER A 295 10.30 23.38 -8.82
CA SER A 295 10.83 22.59 -7.72
C SER A 295 9.74 22.05 -6.80
N TRP A 296 10.10 21.05 -6.01
CA TRP A 296 9.28 20.60 -4.90
C TRP A 296 10.14 20.23 -3.70
N THR A 297 9.55 20.41 -2.52
CA THR A 297 10.16 20.15 -1.22
C THR A 297 9.29 19.16 -0.47
N PHE A 298 9.89 18.04 -0.04
CA PHE A 298 9.29 17.07 0.85
C PHE A 298 9.85 17.27 2.26
N GLN A 299 8.96 17.40 3.25
CA GLN A 299 9.32 17.60 4.64
C GLN A 299 8.53 16.66 5.53
N VAL A 300 9.23 16.05 6.50
CA VAL A 300 8.60 15.26 7.56
C VAL A 300 8.88 15.92 8.89
N THR A 301 7.80 16.19 9.64
CA THR A 301 7.86 16.78 10.99
C THR A 301 7.06 15.91 11.95
N VAL A 302 7.53 15.76 13.19
CA VAL A 302 6.77 15.13 14.27
C VAL A 302 6.35 16.23 15.24
N ILE A 303 5.07 16.23 15.54
CA ILE A 303 4.41 17.16 16.44
C ILE A 303 3.93 16.35 17.65
N HIS A 304 4.23 16.81 18.85
CA HIS A 304 3.77 16.14 20.07
C HIS A 304 3.39 17.14 21.15
N ASN A 305 2.40 16.79 21.97
CA ASN A 305 2.16 17.51 23.21
C ASN A 305 3.29 17.18 24.22
N SER A 306 3.52 18.08 25.17
CA SER A 306 4.44 17.82 26.27
C SER A 306 3.82 16.77 27.22
N SER A 307 4.69 15.92 27.79
CA SER A 307 4.31 14.85 28.71
C SER A 307 4.14 15.34 30.15
N SER A 308 4.44 16.61 30.42
CA SER A 308 4.26 17.23 31.74
C SER A 308 2.84 17.75 31.88
N VAL A 309 2.19 17.42 33.00
CA VAL A 309 0.82 17.87 33.33
C VAL A 309 0.72 19.40 33.32
N ASP A 310 1.83 20.11 33.58
CA ASP A 310 1.89 21.56 33.69
C ASP A 310 2.29 22.28 32.38
N ASP A 311 2.69 21.54 31.34
CA ASP A 311 3.14 22.11 30.06
C ASP A 311 2.23 21.62 28.94
N THR A 312 1.31 22.46 28.47
CA THR A 312 0.45 22.14 27.32
C THR A 312 1.07 22.54 25.99
N SER A 313 2.37 22.87 25.96
CA SER A 313 3.01 23.35 24.73
C SER A 313 3.20 22.20 23.72
N TRP A 314 2.88 22.52 22.46
CA TRP A 314 3.17 21.66 21.33
C TRP A 314 4.63 21.82 20.93
N ARG A 315 5.35 20.70 20.82
CA ARG A 315 6.73 20.66 20.33
C ARG A 315 6.75 20.10 18.92
N ILE A 316 7.58 20.69 18.06
CA ILE A 316 7.70 20.33 16.65
C ILE A 316 9.16 20.00 16.37
N LYS A 317 9.41 18.79 15.88
CA LYS A 317 10.73 18.33 15.47
C LYS A 317 10.72 18.04 13.97
N LYS A 318 11.56 18.75 13.22
CA LYS A 318 11.81 18.43 11.80
C LYS A 318 12.74 17.22 11.71
N LEU A 319 12.32 16.20 10.96
CA LEU A 319 13.08 14.97 10.78
C LEU A 319 13.75 14.91 9.40
N ILE A 320 13.02 15.29 8.35
CA ILE A 320 13.49 15.20 6.96
C ILE A 320 13.21 16.51 6.22
N SER A 321 14.16 16.88 5.36
CA SER A 321 13.98 17.89 4.32
C SER A 321 14.65 17.37 3.06
N TYR A 322 13.86 17.15 2.01
CA TYR A 322 14.34 16.75 0.70
C TYR A 322 13.81 17.75 -0.32
N THR A 323 14.66 18.23 -1.22
CA THR A 323 14.27 19.22 -2.24
C THR A 323 14.76 18.72 -3.58
N GLN A 324 13.85 18.66 -4.55
CA GLN A 324 14.17 18.42 -5.94
C GLN A 324 13.87 19.69 -6.73
N SER A 325 14.85 20.17 -7.47
CA SER A 325 14.67 21.25 -8.45
C SER A 325 14.84 20.68 -9.85
N SER A 326 14.11 21.23 -10.82
CA SER A 326 14.40 21.03 -12.23
C SER A 326 15.87 21.38 -12.48
N PRO A 327 16.61 20.61 -13.31
CA PRO A 327 17.95 21.00 -13.71
C PRO A 327 17.87 22.42 -14.31
N LYS A 328 18.53 23.37 -13.65
CA LYS A 328 18.56 24.77 -14.13
C LYS A 328 19.24 24.78 -15.50
N ARG A 329 18.64 25.50 -16.44
CA ARG A 329 19.03 25.67 -17.85
C ARG A 329 20.34 26.44 -18.06
N ALA A 330 21.25 26.44 -17.08
CA ALA A 330 22.41 27.34 -17.00
C ALA A 330 23.44 27.14 -18.13
N GLU A 331 23.31 26.10 -18.97
CA GLU A 331 24.26 25.82 -20.06
C GLU A 331 23.66 25.92 -21.49
N TYR A 332 22.36 26.21 -21.65
CA TYR A 332 21.72 26.27 -22.98
C TYR A 332 21.21 27.64 -23.43
N GLU A 333 21.30 28.68 -22.59
CA GLU A 333 20.92 30.05 -22.98
C GLU A 333 21.84 30.67 -24.07
N GLN A 334 22.96 30.04 -24.41
CA GLN A 334 23.82 30.50 -25.51
C GLN A 334 23.35 30.10 -26.92
N PHE A 335 22.30 29.28 -27.06
CA PHE A 335 21.82 28.81 -28.37
C PHE A 335 20.33 29.08 -28.66
N ASP A 336 19.62 29.79 -27.79
CA ASP A 336 18.15 30.00 -27.87
C ASP A 336 17.70 31.02 -28.95
N PHE A 337 18.54 31.36 -29.93
CA PHE A 337 18.16 32.25 -31.05
C PHE A 337 17.40 31.57 -32.18
N VAL A 338 17.23 30.25 -32.16
CA VAL A 338 16.62 29.50 -33.27
C VAL A 338 15.51 28.57 -32.76
N HIS A 339 14.29 29.06 -32.99
CA HIS A 339 12.99 28.34 -33.01
C HIS A 339 12.30 28.18 -31.66
N GLY A 340 11.01 28.57 -31.64
CA GLY A 340 10.11 28.54 -30.50
C GLY A 340 9.94 27.14 -29.92
N ILE A 341 10.81 26.79 -28.98
CA ILE A 341 10.71 25.57 -28.19
C ILE A 341 9.67 25.83 -27.09
N THR A 342 8.69 24.93 -27.07
CA THR A 342 7.57 24.81 -26.14
C THR A 342 7.96 25.01 -24.67
N PRO A 343 7.06 25.56 -23.83
CA PRO A 343 7.30 25.74 -22.40
C PRO A 343 7.72 24.43 -21.74
N SER A 344 8.68 24.51 -20.83
CA SER A 344 9.21 23.39 -20.05
C SER A 344 8.08 22.54 -19.47
N SER A 345 8.16 21.22 -19.63
CA SER A 345 7.23 20.32 -18.95
C SER A 345 7.34 20.57 -17.43
N PRO A 346 6.23 20.88 -16.74
CA PRO A 346 6.25 21.15 -15.31
C PRO A 346 6.86 19.97 -14.55
N ILE A 347 7.58 20.25 -13.46
CA ILE A 347 8.19 19.19 -12.64
C ILE A 347 7.11 18.23 -12.13
N ALA A 348 7.31 16.92 -12.32
CA ALA A 348 6.37 15.93 -11.84
C ALA A 348 6.38 15.91 -10.30
N ILE A 349 5.28 16.35 -9.69
CA ILE A 349 5.14 16.39 -8.23
C ILE A 349 4.82 14.98 -7.74
N PRO A 350 5.66 14.37 -6.90
CA PRO A 350 5.42 13.02 -6.41
C PRO A 350 4.24 12.99 -5.43
N LYS A 351 3.52 11.88 -5.42
CA LYS A 351 2.49 11.59 -4.41
C LYS A 351 3.10 10.62 -3.38
N PRO A 352 3.26 11.04 -2.11
CA PRO A 352 3.85 10.18 -1.11
C PRO A 352 2.83 9.14 -0.66
N ILE A 353 3.27 7.89 -0.56
CA ILE A 353 2.43 6.80 -0.05
C ILE A 353 2.88 6.50 1.37
N VAL A 354 1.97 6.75 2.32
CA VAL A 354 2.24 6.62 3.76
C VAL A 354 1.45 5.45 4.33
N VAL A 355 2.18 4.45 4.83
CA VAL A 355 1.62 3.27 5.48
C VAL A 355 2.14 3.14 6.91
N THR A 356 1.29 2.65 7.81
CA THR A 356 1.56 2.56 9.24
C THR A 356 1.23 1.15 9.70
N ALA A 357 2.16 0.52 10.43
CA ALA A 357 1.92 -0.77 11.05
C ALA A 357 0.88 -0.62 12.17
N ARG A 358 0.11 -1.68 12.45
CA ARG A 358 -1.00 -1.66 13.42
C ARG A 358 -0.56 -1.20 14.81
N ASN A 359 0.64 -1.57 15.24
CA ASN A 359 1.22 -1.16 16.52
C ASN A 359 1.73 0.30 16.55
N MET A 360 1.62 1.02 15.42
CA MET A 360 2.12 2.39 15.20
C MET A 360 3.61 2.58 15.42
N THR A 361 4.37 1.50 15.58
CA THR A 361 5.82 1.58 15.81
C THR A 361 6.58 1.79 14.52
N THR A 362 6.02 1.36 13.39
CA THR A 362 6.68 1.46 12.08
C THR A 362 5.80 2.25 11.13
N ILE A 363 6.37 3.31 10.55
CA ILE A 363 5.76 4.09 9.47
C ILE A 363 6.71 4.06 8.28
N CYS A 364 6.18 3.73 7.11
CA CYS A 364 6.93 3.76 5.86
C CYS A 364 6.32 4.82 4.93
N ILE A 365 7.18 5.65 4.34
CA ILE A 365 6.80 6.64 3.32
C ILE A 365 7.58 6.34 2.05
N ALA A 366 6.87 5.89 1.02
CA ALA A 366 7.43 5.76 -0.32
C ALA A 366 7.25 7.07 -1.09
N LEU A 367 8.34 7.61 -1.61
CA LEU A 367 8.39 8.83 -2.40
C LEU A 367 9.23 8.54 -3.65
N ASN A 368 8.57 8.30 -4.78
CA ASN A 368 9.20 7.78 -6.00
C ASN A 368 10.00 6.49 -5.72
N ASP A 369 11.31 6.52 -5.94
CA ASP A 369 12.27 5.44 -5.72
C ASP A 369 12.93 5.50 -4.33
N ILE A 370 12.52 6.41 -3.45
CA ILE A 370 13.06 6.54 -2.09
C ILE A 370 12.05 6.00 -1.07
N LEU A 371 12.51 5.10 -0.21
CA LEU A 371 11.77 4.61 0.94
C LEU A 371 12.30 5.25 2.22
N PHE A 372 11.43 5.97 2.93
CA PHE A 372 11.70 6.45 4.28
C PHE A 372 11.02 5.53 5.30
N THR A 373 11.77 5.04 6.28
CA THR A 373 11.26 4.21 7.37
C THR A 373 11.46 4.93 8.70
N PHE A 374 10.43 4.93 9.53
CA PHE A 374 10.42 5.48 10.87
C PHE A 374 10.06 4.39 11.85
N ASP A 375 11.04 3.97 12.66
CA ASP A 375 10.83 2.96 13.69
C ASP A 375 10.90 3.58 15.08
N TYR A 376 9.88 3.31 15.88
CA TYR A 376 9.84 3.66 17.29
C TYR A 376 10.87 2.83 18.05
N SER A 377 11.75 3.51 18.77
CA SER A 377 12.70 2.89 19.69
C SER A 377 12.53 3.49 21.08
N ASN A 378 12.35 2.60 22.07
CA ASN A 378 12.43 2.95 23.48
C ASN A 378 13.86 2.69 23.97
N ALA A 379 14.83 3.42 23.42
CA ALA A 379 16.21 3.32 23.88
C ALA A 379 16.42 4.28 25.07
N THR A 380 16.64 3.73 26.25
CA THR A 380 17.27 4.46 27.36
C THR A 380 18.75 4.59 27.04
N SER A 381 19.17 5.70 26.43
CA SER A 381 20.61 5.97 26.30
C SER A 381 21.19 6.29 27.67
N THR A 382 21.76 5.31 28.36
CA THR A 382 22.77 5.53 29.40
C THR A 382 24.06 5.97 28.72
N SER A 383 24.07 7.17 28.15
CA SER A 383 25.33 7.87 27.91
C SER A 383 25.74 8.49 29.24
N GLU A 384 26.94 8.12 29.71
CA GLU A 384 27.57 8.56 30.97
C GLU A 384 27.94 10.06 31.00
N SER A 385 27.06 10.94 30.54
CA SER A 385 27.08 12.35 30.90
C SER A 385 25.94 12.60 31.87
N LYS A 386 26.30 12.78 33.15
CA LYS A 386 25.39 13.19 34.22
C LYS A 386 24.81 14.57 33.90
N GLN A 387 23.77 14.67 33.06
CA GLN A 387 22.84 15.81 33.11
C GLN A 387 21.49 15.70 32.41
N ASP A 388 21.11 14.62 31.74
CA ASP A 388 19.73 14.47 31.21
C ASP A 388 19.26 13.02 31.22
N SER A 389 18.84 12.52 32.38
CA SER A 389 18.13 11.25 32.52
C SER A 389 16.65 11.43 32.17
N TYR A 390 16.37 11.66 30.90
CA TYR A 390 15.02 11.52 30.32
C TYR A 390 15.05 10.36 29.33
N SER A 391 14.11 9.42 29.46
CA SER A 391 13.83 8.40 28.45
C SER A 391 13.49 9.10 27.12
N LYS A 392 14.46 9.25 26.21
CA LYS A 392 14.24 9.86 24.90
C LYS A 392 13.60 8.82 24.00
N GLU A 393 12.28 8.69 24.10
CA GLU A 393 11.48 8.04 23.07
C GLU A 393 11.86 8.66 21.71
N ALA A 394 12.46 7.85 20.83
CA ALA A 394 13.08 8.33 19.61
C ALA A 394 12.62 7.49 18.42
N TYR A 395 12.42 8.16 17.29
CA TYR A 395 12.21 7.51 16.02
C TYR A 395 13.56 7.39 15.31
N ILE A 396 13.92 6.16 14.97
CA ILE A 396 15.04 5.87 14.08
C ILE A 396 14.54 6.13 12.66
N VAL A 397 15.15 7.11 12.00
CA VAL A 397 14.79 7.50 10.62
C VAL A 397 15.82 6.90 9.68
N ARG A 398 15.35 6.12 8.71
CA ARG A 398 16.17 5.50 7.67
C ARG A 398 15.65 5.93 6.30
N SER A 399 16.56 6.16 5.36
CA SER A 399 16.23 6.46 3.96
C SER A 399 17.04 5.55 3.05
N GLU A 400 16.38 4.85 2.16
CA GLU A 400 16.99 3.85 1.27
C GLU A 400 16.45 4.05 -0.15
N TYR A 401 17.33 3.96 -1.15
CA TYR A 401 16.91 3.90 -2.55
C TYR A 401 16.43 2.50 -2.87
N LEU A 402 15.28 2.41 -3.53
CA LEU A 402 14.71 1.16 -3.99
C LEU A 402 15.57 0.59 -5.13
N PRO A 403 15.66 -0.75 -5.24
CA PRO A 403 16.48 -1.36 -6.26
C PRO A 403 15.91 -1.08 -7.65
N VAL A 404 16.78 -0.69 -8.57
CA VAL A 404 16.43 -0.47 -9.98
C VAL A 404 16.06 -1.80 -10.63
N LEU A 405 14.80 -1.95 -11.04
CA LEU A 405 14.26 -3.18 -11.66
C LEU A 405 14.37 -3.17 -13.18
N GLU A 406 14.29 -1.98 -13.77
CA GLU A 406 14.33 -1.68 -15.21
C GLU A 406 15.23 -0.46 -15.48
N GLU A 407 15.44 -0.10 -16.75
CA GLU A 407 16.35 1.00 -17.11
C GLU A 407 15.85 2.39 -16.67
N LEU A 408 14.57 2.50 -16.27
CA LEU A 408 13.93 3.74 -15.84
C LEU A 408 13.56 3.69 -14.35
N PRO A 409 13.62 4.85 -13.65
CA PRO A 409 13.12 4.95 -12.28
C PRO A 409 11.60 4.76 -12.27
N PHE A 410 11.10 3.89 -11.39
CA PHE A 410 9.68 3.64 -11.23
C PHE A 410 9.07 4.45 -10.09
N GLN A 411 7.77 4.70 -10.16
CA GLN A 411 6.99 5.28 -9.06
C GLN A 411 6.28 4.17 -8.28
N VAL A 412 6.29 4.27 -6.95
CA VAL A 412 5.40 3.45 -6.10
C VAL A 412 3.99 4.02 -6.17
N VAL A 413 3.01 3.16 -6.45
CA VAL A 413 1.58 3.50 -6.59
C VAL A 413 0.71 2.90 -5.48
N GLY A 414 1.22 1.88 -4.78
CA GLY A 414 0.57 1.29 -3.61
C GLY A 414 1.60 0.75 -2.61
N ALA A 415 1.21 0.65 -1.34
CA ALA A 415 2.05 0.03 -0.33
C ALA A 415 1.19 -0.59 0.78
N GLU A 416 1.76 -1.58 1.47
CA GLU A 416 1.17 -2.16 2.67
C GLU A 416 2.29 -2.59 3.61
N VAL A 417 2.12 -2.33 4.90
CA VAL A 417 2.97 -2.88 5.95
C VAL A 417 2.12 -3.79 6.83
N ASN A 418 2.63 -4.97 7.17
CA ASN A 418 1.90 -5.90 8.00
C ASN A 418 1.76 -5.39 9.46
N ALA A 419 0.90 -6.03 10.24
CA ALA A 419 0.57 -5.60 11.61
C ALA A 419 1.82 -5.45 12.52
N ASN A 420 2.81 -6.32 12.34
CA ASN A 420 4.04 -6.36 13.14
C ASN A 420 5.14 -5.41 12.65
N GLY A 421 4.97 -4.77 11.49
CA GLY A 421 5.98 -3.87 10.93
C GLY A 421 7.23 -4.57 10.40
N ASN A 422 7.15 -5.86 10.03
CA ASN A 422 8.29 -6.67 9.60
C ASN A 422 8.18 -7.22 8.16
N ILE A 423 7.04 -7.03 7.50
CA ILE A 423 6.84 -7.26 6.07
C ILE A 423 6.31 -5.97 5.44
N LEU A 424 6.96 -5.52 4.38
CA LEU A 424 6.56 -4.35 3.59
C LEU A 424 6.37 -4.77 2.13
N LEU A 425 5.22 -4.41 1.58
CA LEU A 425 4.87 -4.59 0.19
C LEU A 425 4.84 -3.24 -0.50
N LEU A 426 5.47 -3.13 -1.65
CA LEU A 426 5.39 -1.95 -2.52
C LEU A 426 4.88 -2.38 -3.89
N VAL A 427 3.86 -1.68 -4.39
CA VAL A 427 3.32 -1.86 -5.74
C VAL A 427 3.84 -0.72 -6.61
N THR A 428 4.49 -1.05 -7.72
CA THR A 428 5.05 -0.06 -8.67
C THR A 428 4.06 0.27 -9.79
N GLN A 429 4.28 1.40 -10.48
CA GLN A 429 3.51 1.80 -11.65
C GLN A 429 3.53 0.74 -12.78
N GLU A 430 4.60 -0.05 -12.84
CA GLU A 430 4.78 -1.16 -13.78
C GLU A 430 4.13 -2.47 -13.28
N ASN A 431 3.33 -2.41 -12.20
CA ASN A 431 2.65 -3.56 -11.59
C ASN A 431 3.60 -4.63 -11.04
N TYR A 432 4.79 -4.24 -10.58
CA TYR A 432 5.62 -5.11 -9.75
C TYR A 432 5.17 -5.03 -8.29
N ILE A 433 5.14 -6.16 -7.60
CA ILE A 433 4.98 -6.22 -6.14
C ILE A 433 6.35 -6.58 -5.54
N LEU A 434 6.96 -5.63 -4.85
CA LEU A 434 8.22 -5.79 -4.15
C LEU A 434 7.95 -6.21 -2.71
N ILE A 435 8.53 -7.32 -2.29
CA ILE A 435 8.30 -7.91 -0.97
C ILE A 435 9.58 -7.77 -0.15
N PHE A 436 9.56 -6.81 0.76
CA PHE A 436 10.62 -6.58 1.73
C PHE A 436 10.31 -7.29 3.04
N LYS A 437 11.33 -7.94 3.61
CA LYS A 437 11.24 -8.61 4.91
C LYS A 437 12.36 -8.09 5.81
N ARG A 438 12.11 -8.12 7.11
CA ARG A 438 13.10 -7.85 8.16
C ARG A 438 12.79 -8.63 9.43
N GLY A 439 13.77 -8.76 10.30
CA GLY A 439 13.65 -9.32 11.64
C GLY A 439 13.09 -10.73 11.63
N LEU A 440 12.08 -10.97 12.47
CA LEU A 440 11.43 -12.27 12.58
C LEU A 440 10.67 -12.73 11.33
N ALA A 441 10.44 -11.86 10.32
CA ALA A 441 9.87 -12.31 9.05
C ALA A 441 10.93 -12.93 8.12
N ASP A 442 12.21 -12.71 8.43
CA ASP A 442 13.35 -13.05 7.58
C ASP A 442 14.02 -14.37 8.03
N ILE A 443 13.19 -15.40 8.25
CA ILE A 443 13.64 -16.68 8.83
C ILE A 443 14.35 -17.56 7.78
N HIS A 444 14.17 -17.28 6.49
CA HIS A 444 14.85 -18.02 5.43
C HIS A 444 16.16 -17.33 5.02
N LEU A 445 17.24 -17.63 5.75
CA LEU A 445 18.55 -17.68 5.13
C LEU A 445 18.59 -18.94 4.24
N PRO A 446 18.55 -18.86 2.90
CA PRO A 446 19.28 -19.85 2.14
C PRO A 446 20.77 -19.63 2.40
N SER A 447 21.38 -20.63 3.02
CA SER A 447 22.82 -20.87 3.05
C SER A 447 23.52 -20.30 1.82
N SER A 448 24.41 -19.32 2.03
CA SER A 448 25.61 -19.05 1.22
C SER A 448 25.49 -19.15 -0.31
N THR A 449 24.33 -18.91 -0.90
CA THR A 449 24.28 -18.43 -2.26
C THR A 449 24.28 -16.93 -2.14
N ARG A 450 25.49 -16.39 -1.93
CA ARG A 450 25.86 -15.12 -2.57
C ARG A 450 25.22 -15.23 -3.94
N SER A 451 24.17 -14.45 -4.19
CA SER A 451 23.84 -14.07 -5.55
C SER A 451 25.20 -13.73 -6.14
N ARG A 452 25.69 -14.58 -7.05
CA ARG A 452 26.83 -14.22 -7.88
C ARG A 452 26.25 -13.09 -8.70
N LYS A 453 26.27 -11.89 -8.12
CA LYS A 453 26.16 -10.61 -8.80
C LYS A 453 26.97 -10.82 -10.07
N GLY A 454 26.29 -10.80 -11.20
CA GLY A 454 26.93 -11.04 -12.49
C GLY A 454 28.20 -10.19 -12.56
N TRP A 455 29.22 -10.68 -13.25
CA TRP A 455 30.52 -10.00 -13.37
C TRP A 455 30.42 -8.52 -13.77
N PHE A 456 29.33 -8.12 -14.44
CA PHE A 456 28.97 -6.73 -14.74
C PHE A 456 28.59 -5.86 -13.52
N TYR A 457 27.89 -6.40 -12.51
CA TYR A 457 27.57 -5.66 -11.28
C TYR A 457 28.82 -5.37 -10.44
N ARG A 458 29.87 -6.19 -10.59
CA ARG A 458 31.16 -5.97 -9.91
C ARG A 458 31.93 -4.77 -10.44
N LEU A 459 31.66 -4.33 -11.67
CA LEU A 459 32.28 -3.14 -12.27
C LEU A 459 31.58 -1.83 -11.88
N ILE A 460 30.37 -1.90 -11.32
CA ILE A 460 29.61 -0.74 -10.83
C ILE A 460 29.69 -0.61 -9.30
N ASP A 461 30.01 -1.70 -8.59
CA ASP A 461 30.12 -1.75 -7.12
C ASP A 461 31.45 -1.20 -6.54
N ASP A 462 32.38 -0.70 -7.37
CA ASP A 462 33.67 -0.15 -6.89
C ASP A 462 33.53 1.21 -6.15
N ASN A 463 32.32 1.76 -6.05
CA ASN A 463 32.04 2.94 -5.21
C ASN A 463 31.63 2.61 -3.76
N GLN A 464 31.68 1.34 -3.32
CA GLN A 464 31.34 0.94 -1.93
C GLN A 464 32.51 0.97 -0.92
N ILE A 465 33.52 1.82 -1.11
CA ILE A 465 34.58 2.00 -0.08
C ILE A 465 34.05 2.69 1.21
N ASN A 466 32.84 3.27 1.20
CA ASN A 466 32.26 3.93 2.38
C ASN A 466 31.30 3.07 3.24
N ASN A 467 31.08 1.78 2.90
CA ASN A 467 30.11 0.93 3.62
C ASN A 467 30.70 0.05 4.73
N SER A 468 32.00 0.14 5.02
CA SER A 468 32.66 -0.65 6.08
C SER A 468 32.23 -0.28 7.51
N ASN A 469 31.53 0.84 7.72
CA ASN A 469 31.04 1.26 9.03
C ASN A 469 29.59 0.83 9.35
N ARG A 470 28.90 0.09 8.46
CA ARG A 470 27.51 -0.36 8.66
C ARG A 470 27.35 -1.77 9.24
N ALA A 471 28.45 -2.46 9.53
CA ALA A 471 28.42 -3.87 9.95
C ALA A 471 28.23 -4.11 11.47
N THR A 472 27.83 -3.10 12.25
CA THR A 472 27.69 -3.22 13.72
C THR A 472 26.27 -2.95 14.26
N SER A 473 25.23 -2.90 13.42
CA SER A 473 23.85 -2.97 13.91
C SER A 473 23.33 -4.40 13.80
N ILE A 474 22.88 -4.95 14.93
CA ILE A 474 22.25 -6.26 15.15
C ILE A 474 21.56 -6.79 13.89
N ASN A 475 21.95 -8.00 13.48
CA ASN A 475 21.35 -8.74 12.37
C ASN A 475 19.81 -8.64 12.38
N GLY A 476 19.22 -8.11 11.30
CA GLY A 476 17.78 -8.25 11.03
C GLY A 476 16.92 -6.98 11.12
N GLU A 477 17.44 -5.77 11.32
CA GLU A 477 16.54 -4.59 11.43
C GLU A 477 16.28 -3.83 10.12
N ASN A 478 17.09 -4.04 9.08
CA ASN A 478 16.96 -3.32 7.80
C ASN A 478 16.01 -4.04 6.84
N TRP A 479 15.39 -3.28 5.93
CA TRP A 479 14.56 -3.86 4.90
C TRP A 479 15.41 -4.58 3.87
N GLU A 480 15.14 -5.86 3.65
CA GLU A 480 15.79 -6.63 2.59
C GLU A 480 14.75 -7.06 1.56
N LEU A 481 14.98 -6.72 0.28
CA LEU A 481 14.15 -7.21 -0.82
C LEU A 481 14.35 -8.72 -0.95
N ARG A 482 13.31 -9.50 -0.63
CA ARG A 482 13.38 -10.97 -0.65
C ARG A 482 12.72 -11.57 -1.87
N MET A 483 11.60 -11.02 -2.31
CA MET A 483 10.83 -11.56 -3.43
C MET A 483 10.25 -10.45 -4.30
N VAL A 484 10.02 -10.77 -5.57
CA VAL A 484 9.35 -9.88 -6.52
C VAL A 484 8.30 -10.66 -7.29
N ILE A 485 7.08 -10.12 -7.36
CA ILE A 485 6.03 -10.60 -8.25
C ILE A 485 5.93 -9.62 -9.42
N ALA A 486 6.19 -10.10 -10.64
CA ALA A 486 5.93 -9.33 -11.85
C ALA A 486 4.53 -9.64 -12.36
N SER A 487 3.74 -8.62 -12.74
CA SER A 487 2.40 -8.85 -13.34
C SER A 487 2.48 -9.74 -14.60
N SER A 488 3.53 -9.57 -15.41
CA SER A 488 3.82 -10.40 -16.59
C SER A 488 4.13 -11.87 -16.29
N TYR A 489 4.45 -12.21 -15.02
CA TYR A 489 4.69 -13.60 -14.58
C TYR A 489 3.38 -14.38 -14.41
N LEU A 490 2.24 -13.69 -14.34
CA LEU A 490 0.92 -14.30 -14.31
C LEU A 490 0.48 -14.66 -15.74
N ASP A 491 1.38 -15.25 -16.53
CA ASP A 491 1.18 -15.72 -17.92
C ASP A 491 -0.04 -16.66 -18.08
N PHE A 492 -0.63 -17.16 -16.98
CA PHE A 492 -1.89 -17.91 -16.96
C PHE A 492 -3.16 -17.05 -17.09
N LEU A 493 -3.06 -15.70 -17.04
CA LEU A 493 -4.21 -14.81 -17.15
C LEU A 493 -4.68 -14.63 -18.59
N SER A 494 -3.87 -14.98 -19.61
CA SER A 494 -4.23 -14.96 -21.05
C SER A 494 -4.87 -13.65 -21.56
N GLN A 495 -4.85 -12.60 -20.75
CA GLN A 495 -5.43 -11.29 -21.00
C GLN A 495 -4.39 -10.26 -20.56
N SER A 496 -4.22 -9.25 -21.41
CA SER A 496 -3.34 -8.07 -21.28
C SER A 496 -3.11 -7.57 -19.86
N ASP A 497 -1.88 -7.11 -19.58
CA ASP A 497 -1.43 -6.22 -18.49
C ASP A 497 -2.50 -5.78 -17.48
N LEU A 498 -2.96 -6.70 -16.61
CA LEU A 498 -3.90 -6.36 -15.55
C LEU A 498 -3.16 -5.62 -14.45
N GLY A 499 -3.66 -4.43 -14.10
CA GLY A 499 -3.13 -3.64 -13.01
C GLY A 499 -3.37 -4.29 -11.64
N VAL A 500 -2.40 -4.19 -10.74
CA VAL A 500 -2.61 -4.53 -9.33
C VAL A 500 -3.30 -3.35 -8.66
N ILE A 501 -4.46 -3.58 -8.04
CA ILE A 501 -5.26 -2.51 -7.43
C ILE A 501 -5.25 -2.51 -5.91
N ALA A 502 -4.97 -3.67 -5.29
CA ALA A 502 -4.80 -3.78 -3.85
C ALA A 502 -3.95 -5.00 -3.48
N VAL A 503 -3.22 -4.89 -2.38
CA VAL A 503 -2.48 -5.97 -1.74
C VAL A 503 -2.81 -6.01 -0.26
N LYS A 504 -2.87 -7.21 0.32
CA LYS A 504 -3.13 -7.41 1.75
C LYS A 504 -2.33 -8.60 2.28
N THR A 505 -1.53 -8.40 3.31
CA THR A 505 -0.89 -9.43 4.11
C THR A 505 -1.86 -9.95 5.17
N LEU A 506 -1.83 -11.26 5.39
CA LEU A 506 -2.55 -11.96 6.44
C LEU A 506 -1.56 -12.84 7.20
N ASN A 507 -1.60 -12.81 8.53
CA ASN A 507 -0.88 -13.76 9.35
C ASN A 507 -1.81 -14.90 9.79
N ILE A 508 -1.49 -16.13 9.45
CA ILE A 508 -2.36 -17.29 9.66
C ILE A 508 -1.66 -18.30 10.57
N SER A 509 -2.15 -18.48 11.80
CA SER A 509 -1.79 -19.60 12.65
C SER A 509 -2.45 -20.88 12.14
N LYS A 510 -1.65 -21.87 11.75
CA LYS A 510 -2.12 -23.23 11.50
C LYS A 510 -1.64 -24.15 12.62
N LEU A 511 -2.57 -24.96 13.13
CA LEU A 511 -2.23 -26.14 13.90
C LEU A 511 -1.55 -27.14 12.96
N GLN A 512 -0.29 -27.48 13.23
CA GLN A 512 0.43 -28.46 12.44
C GLN A 512 -0.14 -29.86 12.71
N PRO A 513 -0.68 -30.58 11.70
CA PRO A 513 -1.13 -31.95 11.90
C PRO A 513 0.08 -32.82 12.31
N GLY A 514 0.01 -33.42 13.50
CA GLY A 514 1.04 -34.31 14.04
C GLY A 514 1.94 -33.72 15.14
N TYR A 515 1.84 -32.42 15.46
CA TYR A 515 2.54 -31.81 16.60
C TYR A 515 1.54 -31.14 17.53
N VAL A 516 1.27 -31.77 18.68
CA VAL A 516 0.44 -31.16 19.73
C VAL A 516 1.15 -29.91 20.25
N GLY A 517 0.54 -28.74 20.04
CA GLY A 517 0.90 -27.50 20.74
C GLY A 517 1.88 -26.54 20.05
N LYS A 518 2.26 -26.73 18.78
CA LYS A 518 2.98 -25.70 18.01
C LYS A 518 2.10 -25.11 16.91
N ASN A 519 1.65 -23.88 17.15
CA ASN A 519 1.03 -23.05 16.11
C ASN A 519 2.14 -22.56 15.17
N VAL A 520 2.08 -22.92 13.89
CA VAL A 520 2.94 -22.36 12.86
C VAL A 520 2.20 -21.20 12.22
N THR A 521 2.75 -20.00 12.34
CA THR A 521 2.24 -18.81 11.65
C THR A 521 2.78 -18.78 10.22
N GLU A 522 1.89 -18.79 9.23
CA GLU A 522 2.20 -18.57 7.82
C GLU A 522 1.79 -17.16 7.40
N ASN A 523 2.69 -16.45 6.73
CA ASN A 523 2.40 -15.15 6.13
C ASN A 523 1.84 -15.35 4.71
N ILE A 524 0.59 -14.93 4.50
CA ILE A 524 -0.10 -15.00 3.21
C ILE A 524 -0.24 -13.60 2.62
N LEU A 525 -0.06 -13.50 1.30
CA LEU A 525 -0.33 -12.31 0.51
C LEU A 525 -1.59 -12.54 -0.33
N LEU A 526 -2.58 -11.68 -0.19
CA LEU A 526 -3.70 -11.51 -1.11
C LEU A 526 -3.38 -10.37 -2.09
N THR A 527 -3.55 -10.62 -3.38
CA THR A 527 -3.40 -9.63 -4.45
C THR A 527 -4.68 -9.55 -5.25
N LEU A 528 -5.23 -8.35 -5.40
CA LEU A 528 -6.42 -8.07 -6.20
C LEU A 528 -6.04 -7.35 -7.49
N PHE A 529 -6.62 -7.79 -8.61
CA PHE A 529 -6.41 -7.21 -9.94
C PHE A 529 -7.63 -6.42 -10.41
N GLU A 530 -7.43 -5.55 -11.41
CA GLU A 530 -8.44 -4.65 -11.98
C GLU A 530 -9.76 -5.31 -12.39
N ASN A 531 -9.74 -6.57 -12.82
CA ASN A 531 -10.93 -7.31 -13.19
C ASN A 531 -11.69 -7.91 -11.99
N GLY A 532 -11.09 -7.89 -10.80
CA GLY A 532 -11.61 -8.53 -9.59
C GLY A 532 -11.00 -9.90 -9.30
N ASN A 533 -10.06 -10.37 -10.12
CA ASN A 533 -9.32 -11.60 -9.83
C ASN A 533 -8.52 -11.44 -8.54
N VAL A 534 -8.47 -12.52 -7.76
CA VAL A 534 -7.65 -12.62 -6.55
C VAL A 534 -6.59 -13.69 -6.75
N ALA A 535 -5.34 -13.35 -6.49
CA ALA A 535 -4.25 -14.29 -6.33
C ALA A 535 -3.81 -14.33 -4.87
N THR A 536 -3.48 -15.53 -4.37
CA THR A 536 -2.99 -15.72 -3.02
C THR A 536 -1.63 -16.40 -3.03
N PHE A 537 -0.67 -15.87 -2.27
CA PHE A 537 0.70 -16.36 -2.24
C PHE A 537 1.15 -16.65 -0.80
N ASN A 538 1.96 -17.69 -0.61
CA ASN A 538 2.64 -17.95 0.64
C ASN A 538 3.99 -17.22 0.63
N LEU A 539 4.15 -16.24 1.52
CA LEU A 539 5.35 -15.40 1.59
C LEU A 539 6.53 -16.11 2.26
N ASP A 540 6.31 -17.22 2.95
CA ASP A 540 7.36 -17.96 3.65
C ASP A 540 7.95 -19.06 2.76
N LYS A 541 7.28 -19.44 1.66
CA LYS A 541 7.78 -20.43 0.71
C LYS A 541 8.11 -19.73 -0.61
N ALA A 542 9.38 -19.72 -0.98
CA ALA A 542 9.80 -19.26 -2.30
C ALA A 542 9.69 -20.39 -3.33
N GLU A 543 9.18 -20.09 -4.52
CA GLU A 543 9.37 -20.93 -5.70
C GLU A 543 10.66 -20.46 -6.42
N GLN A 544 11.58 -21.39 -6.68
CA GLN A 544 12.89 -21.08 -7.25
C GLN A 544 12.92 -21.15 -8.80
N GLU A 545 11.93 -21.78 -9.42
CA GLU A 545 11.96 -22.06 -10.85
C GLU A 545 11.36 -20.91 -11.66
N MET A 546 12.19 -20.05 -12.25
CA MET A 546 11.70 -19.29 -13.40
C MET A 546 11.45 -20.27 -14.55
N LYS A 547 10.21 -20.31 -15.04
CA LYS A 547 9.90 -21.03 -16.28
C LYS A 547 10.77 -20.43 -17.39
N LEU A 548 11.50 -21.28 -18.10
CA LEU A 548 12.39 -20.97 -19.24
C LEU A 548 11.80 -19.88 -20.18
N TRP A 549 10.49 -19.94 -20.42
CA TRP A 549 9.72 -18.99 -21.22
C TRP A 549 9.79 -17.53 -20.77
N PHE A 550 9.90 -17.27 -19.47
CA PHE A 550 9.98 -15.90 -18.93
C PHE A 550 11.27 -15.19 -19.39
N ILE A 551 12.40 -15.89 -19.27
CA ILE A 551 13.71 -15.38 -19.66
C ILE A 551 13.67 -15.08 -21.17
N ILE A 552 13.12 -16.02 -21.95
CA ILE A 552 12.99 -15.90 -23.41
C ILE A 552 12.11 -14.70 -23.79
N LYS A 553 10.93 -14.54 -23.18
CA LYS A 553 10.00 -13.43 -23.49
C LYS A 553 10.60 -12.06 -23.16
N ARG A 554 11.25 -11.94 -21.99
CA ARG A 554 11.83 -10.67 -21.53
C ARG A 554 13.04 -10.21 -22.35
N ARG A 555 13.85 -11.15 -22.83
CA ARG A 555 15.09 -10.87 -23.59
C ARG A 555 14.97 -11.36 -25.04
N TRP A 556 13.75 -11.44 -25.57
CA TRP A 556 13.50 -12.10 -26.85
C TRP A 556 14.33 -11.49 -27.99
N GLN A 557 14.55 -10.17 -27.97
CA GLN A 557 15.38 -9.47 -28.95
C GLN A 557 16.85 -9.93 -28.92
N MET A 558 17.41 -10.16 -27.72
CA MET A 558 18.77 -10.69 -27.57
C MET A 558 18.84 -12.12 -28.10
N TYR A 559 17.87 -12.98 -27.75
CA TYR A 559 17.84 -14.35 -28.24
C TYR A 559 17.56 -14.45 -29.74
N LEU A 560 16.72 -13.57 -30.29
CA LEU A 560 16.50 -13.44 -31.72
C LEU A 560 17.82 -13.09 -32.43
N GLY A 561 18.56 -12.12 -31.90
CA GLY A 561 19.88 -11.75 -32.41
C GLY A 561 20.85 -12.94 -32.39
N MET A 562 20.89 -13.69 -31.28
CA MET A 562 21.73 -14.90 -31.16
C MET A 562 21.30 -16.00 -32.15
N ILE A 563 20.00 -16.21 -32.35
CA ILE A 563 19.47 -17.17 -33.34
C ILE A 563 19.83 -16.74 -34.75
N CYS A 564 19.68 -15.45 -35.10
CA CYS A 564 20.07 -14.91 -36.40
C CYS A 564 21.56 -15.12 -36.67
N VAL A 565 22.43 -14.90 -35.69
CA VAL A 565 23.87 -15.16 -35.81
C VAL A 565 24.12 -16.65 -36.09
N VAL A 566 23.50 -17.55 -35.32
CA VAL A 566 23.61 -19.01 -35.56
C VAL A 566 23.15 -19.38 -36.97
N LEU A 567 22.04 -18.81 -37.44
CA LEU A 567 21.50 -19.08 -38.79
C LEU A 567 22.44 -18.58 -39.90
N VAL A 568 23.09 -17.42 -39.73
CA VAL A 568 24.08 -16.91 -40.69
C VAL A 568 25.29 -17.84 -40.80
N PHE A 569 25.80 -18.36 -39.68
CA PHE A 569 26.90 -19.33 -39.69
C PHE A 569 26.50 -20.66 -40.32
N VAL A 570 25.28 -21.15 -40.03
CA VAL A 570 24.75 -22.38 -40.65
C VAL A 570 24.57 -22.20 -42.16
N TRP A 571 24.07 -21.05 -42.60
CA TRP A 571 23.90 -20.73 -44.03
C TRP A 571 25.24 -20.70 -44.77
N HIS A 572 26.26 -20.07 -44.17
CA HIS A 572 27.61 -20.01 -44.73
C HIS A 572 28.30 -21.38 -44.79
N GLU A 573 27.95 -22.34 -43.93
CA GLU A 573 28.49 -23.72 -44.03
C GLU A 573 27.70 -24.61 -45.01
N MET A 574 26.53 -24.18 -45.48
CA MET A 574 25.73 -24.90 -46.47
C MET A 574 26.06 -24.53 -47.92
N HIS A 575 26.67 -23.36 -48.14
CA HIS A 575 27.11 -22.84 -49.43
C HIS A 575 28.63 -22.72 -49.46
#